data_AF-A0A353HTT2-F1
#
_entry.id   AF-A0A353HTT2-F1
#
_cell.length_a   1.000
_cell.length_b   1.000
_cell.length_c   1.000
_cell.angle_alpha   90.00
_cell.angle_beta   90.00
_cell.angle_gamma   90.00
#
_symmetry.space_group_name_H-M   'P 1'
#
loop_
_entity.id
_entity.type
_entity.pdbx_description
1 polymer ?
#
loop_
_entity_poly.entity_id
_entity_poly.type
_entity_poly.pdbx_seq_one_letter_code
_entity_poly.pdbx_strand_id
1 'polypeptide(L)'
;LTSIRASLSMLAEGMAGELPPDVAQLVNLANESSERLVRMVNDVLDLQKIEAGGMHFERRPQLLLPVVEHALDSMQGYAGQHGVRLALECSEPA
;
A
#
# COMPACT_ATOMS: atom_id res chain seq x y z
N LEU A 1 -2.29 6.56 -15.83
CA LEU A 1 -2.54 6.06 -14.46
C LEU A 1 -2.44 7.19 -13.43
N THR A 2 -1.33 7.94 -13.40
CA THR A 2 -1.14 9.11 -12.52
C THR A 2 -2.30 10.10 -12.57
N SER A 3 -2.77 10.47 -13.77
CA SER A 3 -3.90 11.39 -13.92
C SER A 3 -5.23 10.80 -13.47
N ILE A 4 -5.45 9.49 -13.64
CA ILE A 4 -6.69 8.81 -13.19
C ILE A 4 -6.72 8.75 -11.66
N ARG A 5 -5.61 8.32 -11.04
CA ARG A 5 -5.47 8.34 -9.58
C ARG A 5 -5.67 9.75 -9.04
N ALA A 6 -4.99 10.75 -9.60
CA ALA A 6 -5.12 12.14 -9.16
C ALA A 6 -6.56 12.62 -9.21
N SER A 7 -7.26 12.42 -10.34
CA SER A 7 -8.67 12.80 -10.45
C SER A 7 -9.57 12.08 -9.45
N LEU A 8 -9.34 10.79 -9.19
CA LEU A 8 -10.14 10.01 -8.23
C LEU A 8 -9.85 10.41 -6.78
N SER A 9 -8.61 10.66 -6.42
CA SER A 9 -8.24 11.16 -5.08
C SER A 9 -8.86 12.54 -4.83
N MET A 10 -8.81 13.45 -5.82
CA MET A 10 -9.47 14.76 -5.72
C MET A 10 -10.99 14.64 -5.51
N LEU A 11 -11.64 13.70 -6.21
CA LEU A 11 -13.07 13.42 -6.01
C LEU A 11 -13.36 12.84 -4.63
N ALA A 12 -12.54 11.89 -4.16
CA ALA A 12 -12.68 11.26 -2.85
C ALA A 12 -12.43 12.25 -1.69
N GLU A 13 -11.53 13.22 -1.90
CA GLU A 13 -11.23 14.31 -0.96
C GLU A 13 -12.27 15.45 -0.99
N GLY A 14 -13.31 15.33 -1.82
CA GLY A 14 -14.42 16.28 -1.86
C GLY A 14 -14.15 17.56 -2.65
N MET A 15 -13.09 17.62 -3.48
CA MET A 15 -12.79 18.82 -4.29
C MET A 15 -13.88 19.14 -5.33
N ALA A 16 -14.73 18.18 -5.69
CA ALA A 16 -15.87 18.39 -6.58
C ALA A 16 -17.19 18.67 -5.82
N GLY A 17 -17.13 18.88 -4.50
CA GLY A 17 -18.30 18.99 -3.63
C GLY A 17 -18.74 17.65 -3.04
N GLU A 18 -19.85 17.67 -2.28
CA GLU A 18 -20.44 16.46 -1.72
C GLU A 18 -20.96 15.52 -2.82
N LEU A 19 -20.46 14.29 -2.82
CA LEU A 19 -20.93 13.24 -3.72
C LEU A 19 -22.11 12.51 -3.09
N PRO A 20 -23.16 12.17 -3.87
CA PRO A 20 -24.20 11.26 -3.42
C PRO A 20 -23.59 9.94 -2.91
N PRO A 21 -24.16 9.28 -1.88
CA PRO A 21 -23.56 8.11 -1.24
C PRO A 21 -23.16 6.99 -2.23
N ASP A 22 -24.02 6.68 -3.20
CA ASP A 22 -23.77 5.65 -4.20
C ASP A 22 -22.59 6.03 -5.14
N VAL A 23 -22.46 7.32 -5.46
CA VAL A 23 -21.37 7.85 -6.28
C VAL A 23 -20.06 7.85 -5.49
N ALA A 24 -20.11 8.21 -4.20
CA ALA A 24 -18.95 8.17 -3.32
C ALA A 24 -18.39 6.74 -3.18
N GLN A 25 -19.27 5.74 -3.05
CA GLN A 25 -18.86 4.33 -3.03
C GLN A 25 -18.17 3.91 -4.32
N LEU A 26 -18.71 4.29 -5.48
CA LEU A 26 -18.11 3.98 -6.77
C LEU A 26 -16.75 4.66 -6.96
N VAL A 27 -16.61 5.92 -6.54
CA VAL A 27 -15.34 6.65 -6.57
C VAL A 27 -14.30 5.99 -5.67
N ASN A 28 -14.67 5.57 -4.46
CA ASN A 28 -13.77 4.87 -3.55
C ASN A 28 -13.28 3.55 -4.15
N LEU A 29 -14.19 2.74 -4.71
CA LEU A 29 -13.83 1.48 -5.37
C LEU A 29 -12.88 1.71 -6.55
N ALA A 30 -13.16 2.73 -7.37
CA ALA A 30 -12.30 3.10 -8.49
C ALA A 30 -10.92 3.60 -8.03
N ASN A 31 -10.85 4.34 -6.92
CA ASN A 31 -9.60 4.82 -6.33
C ASN A 31 -8.75 3.64 -5.83
N GLU A 32 -9.34 2.73 -5.05
CA GLU A 32 -8.67 1.52 -4.56
C GLU A 32 -8.12 0.65 -5.71
N SER A 33 -8.91 0.49 -6.77
CA SER A 33 -8.50 -0.24 -7.98
C SER A 33 -7.33 0.45 -8.69
N SER A 34 -7.39 1.79 -8.83
CA SER A 34 -6.30 2.57 -9.43
C SER A 34 -5.02 2.51 -8.61
N GLU A 35 -5.10 2.55 -7.29
CA GLU A 35 -3.95 2.37 -6.40
C GLU A 35 -3.34 0.96 -6.53
N ARG A 36 -4.18 -0.07 -6.63
CA ARG A 36 -3.72 -1.44 -6.84
C ARG A 36 -2.98 -1.58 -8.17
N LEU A 37 -3.49 -0.98 -9.25
CA LEU A 37 -2.81 -0.96 -10.54
C LEU A 37 -1.48 -0.22 -10.48
N VAL A 38 -1.40 0.90 -9.75
CA VAL A 38 -0.12 1.63 -9.56
C VAL A 38 0.89 0.74 -8.86
N ARG A 39 0.50 0.02 -7.81
CA ARG A 39 1.37 -0.93 -7.10
C ARG A 39 1.85 -2.03 -8.05
N MET A 40 0.95 -2.67 -8.81
CA MET A 40 1.31 -3.70 -9.78
C MET A 40 2.29 -3.21 -10.86
N VAL A 41 2.11 -1.99 -11.37
CA VAL A 41 3.05 -1.40 -12.33
C VAL A 41 4.43 -1.20 -11.69
N ASN A 42 4.48 -0.70 -10.46
CA ASN A 42 5.74 -0.55 -9.73
C ASN A 42 6.40 -1.92 -9.49
N ASP A 43 5.64 -2.94 -9.09
CA ASP A 43 6.16 -4.30 -8.86
C ASP A 43 6.80 -4.88 -10.14
N VAL A 44 6.19 -4.65 -11.30
CA VAL A 44 6.74 -5.07 -12.61
C VAL A 44 8.02 -4.31 -12.94
N LEU A 45 8.05 -2.99 -12.72
CA LEU A 45 9.26 -2.19 -12.95
C LEU A 45 10.40 -2.58 -12.02
N ASP A 46 10.10 -2.90 -10.77
CA ASP A 46 11.09 -3.34 -9.80
C ASP A 46 11.61 -4.74 -10.15
N LEU A 47 10.75 -5.65 -10.59
CA LEU A 47 11.17 -6.96 -11.11
C LEU A 47 12.13 -6.83 -12.30
N GLN A 48 11.84 -5.92 -13.24
CA GLN A 48 12.75 -5.64 -14.36
C GLN A 48 14.10 -5.10 -13.89
N LYS A 49 14.14 -4.22 -12.89
CA LYS A 49 15.42 -3.74 -12.31
C LYS A 49 16.21 -4.87 -11.65
N ILE A 50 15.53 -5.81 -10.98
CA ILE A 50 16.17 -7.00 -10.39
C ILE A 50 16.80 -7.86 -11.49
N GLU A 51 16.03 -8.21 -12.53
CA GLU A 51 16.50 -9.07 -13.63
C GLU A 51 17.67 -8.45 -14.41
N ALA A 52 17.65 -7.13 -14.59
CA ALA A 52 18.74 -6.38 -15.22
C ALA A 52 19.97 -6.19 -14.31
N GLY A 53 19.93 -6.65 -13.05
CA GLY A 53 20.99 -6.42 -12.06
C GLY A 53 21.13 -4.97 -11.61
N GLY A 54 20.16 -4.11 -11.93
CA GLY A 54 20.17 -2.67 -11.68
C GLY A 54 19.57 -2.25 -10.33
N MET A 55 19.22 -3.20 -9.47
CA MET A 55 18.69 -2.89 -8.14
C MET A 55 19.78 -2.30 -7.24
N HIS A 56 19.68 -1.00 -6.95
CA HIS A 56 20.59 -0.32 -6.05
C HIS A 56 20.13 -0.47 -4.60
N PHE A 57 21.02 -0.94 -3.72
CA PHE A 57 20.75 -1.09 -2.29
C PHE A 57 21.63 -0.16 -1.47
N GLU A 58 21.01 0.80 -0.79
CA GLU A 58 21.66 1.61 0.23
C GLU A 58 21.61 0.89 1.58
N ARG A 59 22.62 0.08 1.86
CA ARG A 59 22.69 -0.67 3.12
C ARG A 59 23.14 0.25 4.25
N ARG A 60 22.30 0.37 5.28
CA ARG A 60 22.60 1.11 6.51
C ARG A 60 22.05 0.38 7.73
N PRO A 61 22.66 0.55 8.91
CA PRO A 61 22.05 0.10 10.16
C PRO A 61 20.65 0.74 10.32
N GLN A 62 19.66 -0.07 10.66
CA GLN A 62 18.31 0.41 10.98
C GLN A 62 17.69 -0.45 12.08
N LEU A 63 16.80 0.16 12.86
CA LEU A 63 16.02 -0.56 13.86
C LEU A 63 14.99 -1.44 13.14
N LEU A 64 15.00 -2.73 13.43
CA LEU A 64 14.06 -3.68 12.81
C LEU A 64 12.67 -3.60 13.42
N LEU A 65 12.57 -3.30 14.72
CA LEU A 65 11.29 -3.28 15.42
C LEU A 65 10.25 -2.36 14.74
N PRO A 66 10.55 -1.09 14.42
CA PRO A 66 9.60 -0.21 13.73
C PRO A 66 9.20 -0.70 12.33
N VAL A 67 10.12 -1.38 11.63
CA VAL A 67 9.85 -1.93 10.29
C VAL A 67 8.84 -3.08 10.38
N VAL A 68 9.01 -3.96 11.36
CA VAL A 68 8.12 -5.11 11.55
C VAL A 68 6.76 -4.68 12.09
N GLU A 69 6.71 -3.73 13.03
CA GLU A 69 5.46 -3.13 13.52
C GLU A 69 4.65 -2.54 12.35
N HIS A 70 5.31 -1.75 11.49
CA HIS A 70 4.64 -1.17 10.32
C HIS A 70 4.10 -2.23 9.34
N ALA A 71 4.84 -3.32 9.14
CA ALA A 71 4.41 -4.43 8.31
C ALA A 71 3.18 -5.14 8.90
N LEU A 72 3.11 -5.30 10.22
CA LEU A 72 1.96 -5.89 10.90
C LEU A 72 0.73 -5.01 10.77
N ASP A 73 0.85 -3.71 11.04
CA ASP A 73 -0.25 -2.75 10.89
C ASP A 73 -0.80 -2.75 9.46
N SER A 74 0.10 -2.77 8.47
CA SER A 74 -0.27 -2.82 7.05
C SER A 74 -1.05 -4.08 6.67
N MET A 75 -0.79 -5.19 7.37
CA MET A 75 -1.45 -6.47 7.10
C MET A 75 -2.64 -6.80 8.00
N GLN A 76 -2.82 -6.07 9.09
CA GLN A 76 -3.88 -6.28 10.08
C GLN A 76 -5.27 -6.33 9.44
N GLY A 77 -5.56 -5.42 8.51
CA GLY A 77 -6.85 -5.33 7.83
C GLY A 77 -7.16 -6.56 6.97
N TYR A 78 -6.18 -7.02 6.19
CA TYR A 78 -6.31 -8.22 5.36
C TYR A 78 -6.41 -9.49 6.22
N ALA A 79 -5.58 -9.59 7.26
CA ALA A 79 -5.62 -10.70 8.20
C ALA A 79 -6.99 -10.79 8.89
N GLY A 80 -7.56 -9.66 9.31
CA GLY A 80 -8.89 -9.57 9.90
C GLY A 80 -10.01 -10.05 8.96
N GLN A 81 -9.95 -9.70 7.66
CA GLN A 81 -10.90 -10.20 6.65
C GLN A 81 -10.90 -11.73 6.51
N HIS A 82 -9.78 -12.36 6.85
CA HIS A 82 -9.59 -13.81 6.74
C HIS A 82 -9.55 -14.53 8.10
N GLY A 83 -9.85 -13.84 9.21
CA GLY A 83 -9.83 -14.43 10.55
C GLY A 83 -8.43 -14.87 11.02
N VAL A 84 -7.37 -14.31 10.45
CA VAL A 84 -5.98 -14.60 10.80
C VAL A 84 -5.53 -13.60 11.87
N ARG A 85 -4.86 -14.10 12.91
CA ARG A 85 -4.23 -13.26 13.94
C ARG A 85 -2.73 -13.17 13.66
N LEU A 86 -2.23 -11.94 13.52
CA LEU A 86 -0.81 -11.66 13.44
C LEU A 86 -0.29 -11.31 14.85
N ALA A 87 0.93 -11.73 15.16
CA ALA A 87 1.60 -11.44 16.42
C ALA A 87 3.09 -11.21 16.18
N LEU A 88 3.66 -10.26 16.93
CA LEU A 88 5.10 -10.01 16.96
C LEU A 88 5.70 -10.63 18.21
N GLU A 89 6.69 -11.49 18.03
CA GLU A 89 7.51 -12.02 19.11
C GLU A 89 8.96 -11.58 18.88
N CYS A 90 9.50 -10.78 19.81
CA CYS A 90 10.91 -10.45 19.85
C CYS A 90 11.51 -11.08 21.10
N SER A 91 12.46 -12.01 20.94
CA SER A 91 13.32 -12.39 22.06
C SER A 91 14.50 -11.43 22.11
N GLU A 92 14.69 -10.74 23.24
CA GLU A 92 15.97 -10.09 23.51
C GLU A 92 17.04 -11.19 23.65
N PRO A 93 18.19 -11.07 22.97
CA PRO A 93 19.32 -11.94 23.25
C PRO A 93 19.86 -11.58 24.65
N ALA A 94 20.02 -12.61 25.48
CA ALA A 94 20.59 -12.52 26.83
C ALA A 94 22.06 -12.07 26.84
#